data_AF-A0A1F8J1P3-F1
#
_entry.id   AF-A0A1F8J1P3-F1
#
_cell.length_a   1.000
_cell.length_b   1.000
_cell.length_c   1.000
_cell.angle_alpha   90.00
_cell.angle_beta   90.00
_cell.angle_gamma   90.00
#
_symmetry.space_group_name_H-M   'P 1'
#
loop_
_entity.id
_entity.type
_entity.pdbx_description
1 polymer ?
#
loop_
_entity_poly.entity_id
_entity_poly.type
_entity_poly.pdbx_seq_one_letter_code
_entity_poly.pdbx_strand_id
1 'polypeptide(L)' 'MPSVKVRIGEPIDKALRALKKKLDKEGIMKAAKAHRFHDKKSVKKRLKSKAATKRTKTAARRGF' A
#
# COMPACT_ATOMS: atom_id res chain seq x y z
N MET A 1 -10.41 -1.90 -9.85
CA MET A 1 -10.38 -0.46 -9.51
C MET A 1 -11.18 -0.28 -8.23
N PRO A 2 -10.59 0.25 -7.15
CA PRO A 2 -11.22 0.24 -5.84
C PRO A 2 -12.40 1.20 -5.78
N SER A 3 -13.50 0.74 -5.20
CA SER A 3 -14.71 1.54 -4.96
C SER A 3 -15.11 1.50 -3.48
N VAL A 4 -15.72 2.58 -3.00
CA VAL A 4 -16.29 2.69 -1.66
C VAL A 4 -17.75 3.09 -1.81
N LYS A 5 -18.66 2.23 -1.31
CA LYS A 5 -20.08 2.56 -1.21
C LYS A 5 -20.25 3.44 0.03
N VAL A 6 -20.81 4.62 -0.15
CA VAL A 6 -21.08 5.59 0.94
C VAL A 6 -22.58 5.58 1.21
N ARG A 7 -22.98 5.59 2.48
CA ARG A 7 -24.39 5.72 2.88
C ARG A 7 -24.75 7.20 3.10
N ILE A 8 -26.00 7.55 2.84
CA ILE A 8 -26.53 8.90 3.08
C ILE A 8 -26.44 9.17 4.60
N GLY A 9 -25.78 10.27 4.97
CA GLY A 9 -25.50 10.64 6.36
C GLY A 9 -24.10 10.29 6.88
N GLU A 10 -23.25 9.60 6.10
CA GLU A 10 -21.84 9.45 6.48
C GLU A 10 -21.02 10.71 6.19
N PRO A 11 -20.11 11.11 7.11
CA PRO A 11 -19.21 12.23 6.85
C PRO A 11 -18.25 11.88 5.69
N ILE A 12 -18.13 12.81 4.75
CA ILE A 12 -17.34 12.64 3.52
C ILE A 12 -15.87 12.27 3.81
N ASP A 13 -15.30 12.79 4.90
CA ASP A 13 -13.93 12.49 5.33
C ASP A 13 -13.70 11.01 5.63
N LYS A 14 -14.72 10.33 6.17
CA LYS A 14 -14.65 8.90 6.48
C LYS A 14 -14.62 8.07 5.20
N ALA A 15 -15.42 8.46 4.20
CA ALA A 15 -15.42 7.83 2.89
C ALA A 15 -14.06 8.00 2.18
N LEU A 16 -13.48 9.21 2.22
CA LEU A 16 -12.16 9.50 1.65
C LEU A 16 -11.05 8.71 2.34
N ARG A 17 -11.06 8.60 3.67
CA ARG A 17 -10.11 7.75 4.42
C ARG A 17 -10.25 6.29 4.05
N ALA A 18 -11.47 5.78 3.94
CA ALA A 18 -11.72 4.39 3.55
C ALA A 18 -11.20 4.10 2.14
N LEU A 19 -11.42 5.02 1.20
CA LEU A 19 -10.92 4.90 -0.17
C LEU A 19 -9.39 4.89 -0.21
N LYS A 20 -8.75 5.83 0.49
CA LYS A 20 -7.29 5.87 0.62
C LYS A 20 -6.73 4.58 1.21
N LYS A 21 -7.35 4.06 2.28
CA LYS A 21 -6.93 2.79 2.90
C LYS A 21 -7.09 1.60 1.97
N LYS A 22 -8.15 1.54 1.14
CA LYS A 22 -8.31 0.51 0.10
C LYS A 22 -7.23 0.61 -0.98
N LEU A 23 -6.95 1.82 -1.48
CA LEU A 23 -5.88 2.08 -2.45
C LEU A 23 -4.50 1.67 -1.94
N ASP A 24 -4.21 1.96 -0.66
CA ASP A 24 -2.97 1.56 -0.01
C ASP A 24 -2.88 0.05 0.22
N LYS A 25 -4.01 -0.61 0.56
CA LYS A 25 -4.08 -2.07 0.74
C LYS A 25 -3.86 -2.82 -0.58
N GLU A 26 -4.46 -2.35 -1.67
CA GLU A 26 -4.24 -2.89 -3.02
C GLU A 26 -2.82 -2.58 -3.55
N GLY A 27 -2.12 -1.61 -2.92
CA GLY A 27 -0.75 -1.28 -3.27
C GLY A 27 -0.61 -0.46 -4.55
N ILE A 28 -1.71 0.08 -5.08
CA ILE A 28 -1.75 0.85 -6.33
C ILE A 28 -0.80 2.06 -6.26
N MET A 29 -0.84 2.81 -5.15
CA MET A 29 0.05 3.97 -4.95
C MET A 29 1.54 3.59 -4.94
N LYS A 30 1.86 2.37 -4.45
CA LYS A 30 3.23 1.86 -4.43
C LYS A 30 3.67 1.38 -5.80
N ALA A 31 2.79 0.68 -6.52
CA ALA A 31 3.04 0.23 -7.88
C ALA A 31 3.24 1.42 -8.82
N ALA A 32 2.35 2.42 -8.78
CA ALA A 32 2.46 3.64 -9.56
C ALA A 32 3.85 4.29 -9.37
N LYS A 33 4.30 4.47 -8.12
CA LYS A 33 5.65 5.01 -7.82
C LYS A 33 6.77 4.15 -8.38
N ALA A 34 6.69 2.83 -8.27
CA ALA A 34 7.69 1.91 -8.78
C ALA A 34 7.75 1.85 -10.31
N HIS A 35 6.66 2.20 -10.99
CA HIS A 35 6.58 2.24 -12.46
C HIS A 35 6.85 3.62 -13.06
N ARG A 36 7.09 4.66 -12.25
CA ARG A 36 7.40 6.02 -12.76
C ARG A 36 8.68 6.06 -13.59
N PHE A 37 9.66 5.22 -13.28
CA PHE A 37 10.96 5.19 -13.94
C PHE A 37 11.47 3.76 -14.09
N HIS A 38 12.40 3.54 -15.02
CA HIS A 38 13.03 2.23 -15.19
C HIS A 38 14.12 1.99 -14.12
N ASP A 39 13.86 1.04 -13.22
CA ASP A 39 14.87 0.54 -12.28
C ASP A 39 15.68 -0.64 -12.86
N LYS A 40 17.01 -0.60 -12.69
CA LYS A 40 17.90 -1.73 -12.98
C LYS A 40 17.46 -2.99 -12.21
N LYS A 41 17.62 -4.18 -12.82
CA LYS A 41 17.23 -5.47 -12.21
C LYS A 41 17.84 -5.70 -10.82
N SER A 42 19.09 -5.26 -10.59
CA SER A 42 19.77 -5.33 -9.29
C SER A 42 19.06 -4.51 -8.21
N VAL A 43 18.62 -3.29 -8.55
CA VAL A 43 17.86 -2.40 -7.66
C VAL A 43 16.52 -3.03 -7.31
N LYS A 44 15.80 -3.59 -8.30
CA LYS A 44 14.54 -4.31 -8.05
C LYS A 44 14.72 -5.49 -7.10
N LYS A 45 15.77 -6.31 -7.28
CA LYS A 45 16.11 -7.42 -6.36
C LYS A 45 16.37 -6.92 -4.94
N ARG A 46 17.17 -5.86 -4.78
CA ARG A 46 17.49 -5.25 -3.49
C ARG A 46 16.26 -4.66 -2.79
N LEU A 47 15.36 -4.01 -3.53
CA LEU A 47 14.13 -3.46 -2.98
C LEU A 47 13.17 -4.57 -2.53
N LYS A 48 13.10 -5.69 -3.27
CA LYS A 48 12.30 -6.87 -2.91
C LYS A 48 12.78 -7.49 -1.59
N SER A 49 14.08 -7.73 -1.44
CA SER A 49 14.64 -8.29 -0.20
C SER A 49 14.43 -7.36 1.00
N LYS A 50 14.73 -6.06 0.84
CA LYS A 50 14.47 -5.05 1.88
C LYS A 50 12.99 -5.01 2.30
N ALA A 51 12.07 -5.08 1.35
CA ALA A 51 10.63 -5.09 1.65
C ALA A 51 10.20 -6.36 2.42
N ALA A 52 10.76 -7.53 2.06
CA ALA A 52 10.49 -8.78 2.77
C ALA A 52 11.02 -8.72 4.22
N THR A 53 12.26 -8.31 4.43
CA THR A 53 12.86 -8.15 5.77
C THR A 53 12.08 -7.14 6.62
N LYS A 54 11.60 -6.04 6.02
CA LYS A 54 10.76 -5.08 6.75
C LYS A 54 9.44 -5.73 7.20
N ARG A 55 8.78 -6.49 6.33
CA ARG A 55 7.52 -7.18 6.64
C ARG A 55 7.70 -8.19 7.78
N THR A 56 8.74 -9.03 7.73
CA THR A 56 9.01 -10.02 8.78
C THR A 56 9.30 -9.35 10.12
N LYS A 57 10.15 -8.31 10.14
CA LYS A 57 10.43 -7.52 11.35
C LYS A 57 9.17 -6.88 11.93
N THR A 58 8.30 -6.31 11.09
CA THR A 58 7.04 -5.71 11.57
C THR A 58 6.06 -6.77 12.08
N ALA A 59 6.00 -7.95 11.46
CA ALA A 59 5.16 -9.06 11.92
C ALA A 59 5.63 -9.60 13.27
N ALA A 60 6.94 -9.83 13.43
CA ALA A 60 7.53 -10.28 14.69
C ALA A 60 7.26 -9.28 15.84
N ARG A 61 7.33 -7.97 15.57
CA ARG A 61 6.98 -6.92 16.54
C ARG A 61 5.51 -6.83 16.91
N ARG A 62 4.62 -7.39 16.08
CA ARG A 62 3.17 -7.44 16.35
C ARG A 62 2.75 -8.74 17.02
N GLY A 63 3.61 -9.76 17.01
CA GLY A 63 3.41 -11.01 17.73
C GLY A 63 3.96 -10.90 19.15
N PHE A 64 3.37 -10.00 19.93
CA PHE A 64 3.28 -9.93 21.40
C PHE A 64 2.18 -8.91 21.71
#